data_AF-A0A2V5W5S7-F1
#
_entry.id   AF-A0A2V5W5S7-F1
#
_cell.length_a   1.000
_cell.length_b   1.000
_cell.length_c   1.000
_cell.angle_alpha   90.00
_cell.angle_beta   90.00
_cell.angle_gamma   90.00
#
_symmetry.space_group_name_H-M   'P 1'
#
loop_
_entity.id
_entity.type
_entity.pdbx_description
1 polymer ?
#
loop_
_entity_poly.entity_id
_entity_poly.type
_entity_poly.pdbx_seq_one_letter_code
_entity_poly.pdbx_strand_id
1 'polypeptide(L)'
;MPSDPLEAYEDLQDVFSKDVKGEANQNLIGEVYRASCQFLAKADSQPLKSLVSGKEYIAFKFGKRLSRAVNKQLFAAEPKEWGVFCKAIASKREPGMESERITRIIYSVAASFFCFIDLTKDGDQKTPGTFFEYLIGHLFAWRLDVNPKTRLPVLNLDMEATLPTDFVFDLGPNRAKFHLPIKVSTRERVIQVWAHQRVLDGVYGTGRFLGTPVILTETKTDKKKREVIEICLPDQWRIYQMHIAQLKRITTSTCRLPTRGSMTFSLR
;
A
#
# COMPACT_ATOMS: atom_id res chain seq x y z
N MET A 1 -21.39 -0.79 -19.82
CA MET A 1 -21.42 -2.07 -19.08
C MET A 1 -20.54 -1.93 -17.85
N PRO A 2 -20.79 -2.61 -16.72
CA PRO A 2 -19.82 -2.61 -15.63
C PRO A 2 -18.55 -3.29 -16.17
N SER A 3 -17.48 -2.50 -16.30
CA SER A 3 -16.15 -2.96 -16.71
C SER A 3 -15.67 -4.06 -15.76
N ASP A 4 -15.02 -5.11 -16.28
CA ASP A 4 -14.37 -6.13 -15.44
C ASP A 4 -13.22 -5.46 -14.67
N PRO A 5 -13.10 -5.61 -13.34
CA PRO A 5 -11.95 -5.08 -12.62
C PRO A 5 -10.60 -5.58 -13.13
N LEU A 6 -10.54 -6.78 -13.75
CA LEU A 6 -9.31 -7.32 -14.33
C LEU A 6 -8.89 -6.63 -15.62
N GLU A 7 -9.84 -6.28 -16.49
CA GLU A 7 -9.57 -5.58 -17.76
C GLU A 7 -8.88 -4.23 -17.49
N ALA A 8 -9.46 -3.41 -16.60
CA ALA A 8 -8.85 -2.14 -16.19
C ALA A 8 -7.51 -2.32 -15.44
N TYR A 9 -7.30 -3.46 -14.78
CA TYR A 9 -6.04 -3.77 -14.11
C TYR A 9 -4.93 -4.17 -15.12
N GLU A 10 -5.28 -4.90 -16.17
CA GLU A 10 -4.36 -5.26 -17.26
C GLU A 10 -3.92 -4.01 -18.02
N ASP A 11 -4.86 -3.12 -18.35
CA ASP A 11 -4.54 -1.81 -18.94
C ASP A 11 -3.63 -0.97 -18.02
N LEU A 12 -3.88 -1.02 -16.71
CA LEU A 12 -3.05 -0.34 -15.71
C LEU A 12 -1.61 -0.88 -15.73
N GLN A 13 -1.40 -2.19 -15.86
CA GLN A 13 -0.05 -2.78 -15.93
C GLN A 13 0.75 -2.19 -17.09
N ASP A 14 0.12 -2.09 -18.26
CA ASP A 14 0.76 -1.61 -19.48
C ASP A 14 1.11 -0.13 -19.41
N VAL A 15 0.19 0.69 -18.90
CA VAL A 15 0.40 2.15 -18.77
C VAL A 15 1.40 2.47 -17.65
N PHE A 16 1.30 1.78 -16.51
CA PHE A 16 2.14 2.04 -15.35
C PHE A 16 3.63 1.82 -15.65
N SER A 17 3.96 0.83 -16.49
CA SER A 17 5.34 0.54 -16.91
C SER A 17 6.00 1.68 -17.71
N LYS A 18 5.20 2.54 -18.35
CA LYS A 18 5.66 3.61 -19.24
C LYS A 18 5.85 4.93 -18.49
N ASP A 19 4.88 5.30 -17.67
CA ASP A 19 4.92 6.55 -16.89
C ASP A 19 4.13 6.39 -15.59
N VAL A 20 4.82 6.19 -14.47
CA VAL A 20 4.21 5.95 -13.16
C VAL A 20 3.40 7.16 -12.68
N LYS A 21 3.86 8.39 -12.96
CA LYS A 21 3.17 9.62 -12.54
C LYS A 21 2.06 10.08 -13.49
N GLY A 22 1.81 9.39 -14.61
CA GLY A 22 0.85 9.82 -15.63
C GLY A 22 -0.61 9.75 -15.17
N GLU A 23 -1.45 10.69 -15.66
CA GLU A 23 -2.90 10.78 -15.37
C GLU A 23 -3.69 9.53 -15.77
N ALA A 24 -3.24 8.82 -16.79
CA ALA A 24 -3.86 7.56 -17.21
C ALA A 24 -3.89 6.52 -16.07
N ASN A 25 -2.84 6.41 -15.25
CA ASN A 25 -2.83 5.50 -14.10
C ASN A 25 -3.91 5.87 -13.07
N GLN A 26 -4.11 7.17 -12.83
CA GLN A 26 -5.12 7.67 -11.90
C GLN A 26 -6.53 7.24 -12.32
N ASN A 27 -6.81 7.34 -13.61
CA ASN A 27 -8.10 6.97 -14.20
C ASN A 27 -8.33 5.46 -14.11
N LEU A 28 -7.33 4.66 -14.52
CA LEU A 28 -7.40 3.20 -14.48
C LEU A 28 -7.53 2.65 -13.05
N ILE A 29 -6.80 3.20 -12.08
CA ILE A 29 -7.00 2.88 -10.65
C ILE A 29 -8.45 3.17 -10.22
N GLY A 30 -9.01 4.29 -10.67
CA GLY A 30 -10.39 4.66 -10.40
C GLY A 30 -11.41 3.71 -11.03
N GLU A 31 -11.13 3.21 -12.23
CA GLU A 31 -11.95 2.21 -12.91
C GLU A 31 -11.90 0.86 -12.23
N VAL A 32 -10.71 0.38 -11.85
CA VAL A 32 -10.53 -0.83 -11.03
C VAL A 32 -11.32 -0.70 -9.72
N TYR A 33 -11.24 0.44 -9.04
CA TYR A 33 -11.97 0.69 -7.80
C TYR A 33 -13.49 0.65 -8.02
N ARG A 34 -13.99 1.40 -9.00
CA ARG A 34 -15.42 1.48 -9.33
C ARG A 34 -15.97 0.10 -9.68
N ALA A 35 -15.29 -0.63 -10.56
CA ALA A 35 -15.67 -1.97 -10.99
C ALA A 35 -15.67 -2.96 -9.81
N SER A 36 -14.64 -2.90 -8.96
CA SER A 36 -14.54 -3.75 -7.77
C SER A 36 -15.69 -3.49 -6.80
N CYS A 37 -16.03 -2.22 -6.54
CA CYS A 37 -17.19 -1.86 -5.73
C CYS A 37 -18.51 -2.36 -6.34
N GLN A 38 -18.69 -2.26 -7.65
CA GLN A 38 -19.87 -2.77 -8.36
C GLN A 38 -19.99 -4.29 -8.23
N PHE A 39 -18.87 -5.02 -8.22
CA PHE A 39 -18.86 -6.45 -7.95
C PHE A 39 -19.22 -6.75 -6.49
N LEU A 40 -18.55 -6.09 -5.54
CA LEU A 40 -18.77 -6.31 -4.10
C LEU A 40 -20.18 -5.95 -3.64
N ALA A 41 -20.87 -5.04 -4.32
CA ALA A 41 -22.29 -4.74 -4.07
C ALA A 41 -23.23 -5.94 -4.31
N LYS A 42 -22.76 -6.96 -5.04
CA LYS A 42 -23.48 -8.22 -5.29
C LYS A 42 -23.09 -9.33 -4.31
N ALA A 43 -22.10 -9.09 -3.45
CA ALA A 43 -21.59 -10.06 -2.48
C ALA A 43 -22.22 -9.80 -1.11
N ASP A 44 -22.39 -10.87 -0.33
CA ASP A 44 -22.91 -10.76 1.03
C ASP A 44 -21.80 -10.25 1.97
N SER A 45 -22.06 -9.15 2.68
CA SER A 45 -21.17 -8.71 3.76
C SER A 45 -21.47 -9.51 5.03
N GLN A 46 -20.45 -10.20 5.55
CA GLN A 46 -20.56 -11.01 6.76
C GLN A 46 -19.67 -10.44 7.87
N PRO A 47 -20.19 -10.20 9.08
CA PRO A 47 -19.35 -9.82 10.21
C PRO A 47 -18.37 -10.95 10.56
N LEU A 48 -17.15 -10.57 10.92
CA LEU A 48 -16.14 -11.46 11.49
C LEU A 48 -16.05 -11.23 12.99
N LYS A 49 -15.71 -12.29 13.73
CA LYS A 49 -15.35 -12.17 15.14
C LYS A 49 -13.98 -11.50 15.26
N SER A 50 -13.98 -10.24 15.70
CA SER A 50 -12.76 -9.49 15.96
C SER A 50 -12.14 -9.93 17.28
N LEU A 51 -10.86 -10.30 17.24
CA LEU A 51 -10.03 -10.49 18.43
C LEU A 51 -9.13 -9.28 18.69
N VAL A 52 -9.42 -8.14 18.04
CA VAL A 52 -8.69 -6.88 18.19
C VAL A 52 -9.59 -5.86 18.85
N SER A 53 -9.17 -5.37 20.01
CA SER A 53 -9.95 -4.43 20.83
C SER A 53 -10.29 -3.15 20.05
N GLY A 54 -11.55 -2.73 20.11
CA GLY A 54 -12.03 -1.48 19.50
C GLY A 54 -12.16 -1.49 17.98
N LYS A 55 -11.97 -2.64 17.32
CA LYS A 55 -12.07 -2.76 15.85
C LYS A 55 -13.07 -3.81 15.44
N GLU A 56 -13.83 -3.48 14.40
CA GLU A 56 -14.79 -4.38 13.76
C GLU A 56 -14.33 -4.71 12.36
N TYR A 57 -14.55 -5.95 11.95
CA TYR A 57 -14.22 -6.41 10.61
C TYR A 57 -15.38 -7.14 9.98
N ILE A 58 -15.45 -7.00 8.66
CA ILE A 58 -16.34 -7.75 7.79
C ILE A 58 -15.50 -8.57 6.80
N ALA A 59 -16.12 -9.56 6.18
CA ALA A 59 -15.63 -10.16 4.95
C ALA A 59 -16.78 -10.24 3.95
N PHE A 60 -16.47 -10.09 2.67
CA PHE A 60 -17.41 -10.31 1.60
C PHE A 60 -17.47 -11.80 1.26
N LYS A 61 -18.67 -12.30 0.98
CA LYS A 61 -18.91 -13.68 0.57
C LYS A 61 -19.61 -13.69 -0.79
N PHE A 62 -19.07 -14.46 -1.72
CA PHE A 62 -19.70 -14.69 -3.02
C PHE A 62 -19.65 -16.19 -3.33
N GLY A 63 -20.82 -16.82 -3.44
CA GLY A 63 -20.93 -18.28 -3.51
C GLY A 63 -20.30 -18.96 -2.29
N LYS A 64 -19.28 -19.79 -2.51
CA LYS A 64 -18.56 -20.51 -1.44
C LYS A 64 -17.30 -19.78 -0.95
N ARG A 65 -16.88 -18.70 -1.62
CA ARG A 65 -15.65 -17.99 -1.31
C ARG A 65 -15.90 -16.86 -0.33
N LEU A 66 -14.90 -16.60 0.50
CA LEU A 66 -14.87 -15.55 1.53
C LEU A 66 -13.60 -14.72 1.34
N SER A 67 -13.74 -13.40 1.30
CA SER A 67 -12.62 -12.48 1.19
C SER A 67 -11.75 -12.46 2.47
N ARG A 68 -10.61 -11.77 2.41
CA ARG A 68 -9.90 -11.33 3.60
C ARG A 68 -10.76 -10.39 4.46
N ALA A 69 -10.36 -10.21 5.72
CA ALA A 69 -10.98 -9.26 6.63
C ALA A 69 -10.76 -7.81 6.19
N VAL A 70 -11.83 -7.02 6.26
CA VAL A 70 -11.89 -5.61 5.93
C VAL A 70 -12.28 -4.84 7.18
N ASN A 71 -11.50 -3.84 7.58
CA ASN A 71 -11.80 -2.99 8.72
C ASN A 71 -12.98 -2.08 8.37
N LYS A 72 -14.08 -2.21 9.13
CA LYS A 72 -15.34 -1.51 8.87
C LYS A 72 -15.24 0.01 9.01
N GLN A 73 -14.34 0.52 9.87
CA GLN A 73 -14.15 1.96 10.06
C GLN A 73 -13.37 2.59 8.90
N LEU A 74 -12.50 1.81 8.25
CA LEU A 74 -11.64 2.30 7.17
C LEU A 74 -12.30 2.17 5.79
N PHE A 75 -13.13 1.14 5.60
CA PHE A 75 -13.74 0.85 4.30
C PHE A 75 -15.03 1.64 4.07
N ALA A 76 -15.10 2.31 2.92
CA ALA A 76 -16.30 2.94 2.39
C ALA A 76 -16.40 2.65 0.88
N ALA A 77 -17.48 2.02 0.44
CA ALA A 77 -17.73 1.70 -0.96
C ALA A 77 -18.24 2.93 -1.73
N GLU A 78 -17.42 3.98 -1.80
CA GLU A 78 -17.77 5.27 -2.40
C GLU A 78 -16.82 5.61 -3.55
N PRO A 79 -17.01 5.05 -4.77
CA PRO A 79 -16.13 5.31 -5.92
C PRO A 79 -15.96 6.78 -6.29
N LYS A 80 -16.97 7.61 -5.99
CA LYS A 80 -16.92 9.06 -6.26
C LYS A 80 -15.84 9.78 -5.44
N GLU A 81 -15.50 9.28 -4.25
CA GLU A 81 -14.48 9.87 -3.39
C GLU A 81 -13.08 9.81 -4.01
N TRP A 82 -12.81 8.81 -4.86
CA TRP A 82 -11.55 8.75 -5.60
C TRP A 82 -11.38 9.97 -6.51
N GLY A 83 -12.42 10.34 -7.26
CA GLY A 83 -12.37 11.53 -8.12
C GLY A 83 -12.18 12.83 -7.34
N VAL A 84 -12.80 12.95 -6.16
CA VAL A 84 -12.61 14.11 -5.26
C VAL A 84 -11.16 14.18 -4.78
N PHE A 85 -10.61 13.04 -4.34
CA PHE A 85 -9.22 12.92 -3.91
C PHE A 85 -8.22 13.26 -5.03
N CYS A 86 -8.44 12.75 -6.23
CA CYS A 86 -7.63 13.03 -7.40
C CYS A 86 -7.59 14.53 -7.73
N LYS A 87 -8.76 15.17 -7.77
CA LYS A 87 -8.85 16.63 -7.97
C LYS A 87 -8.12 17.42 -6.88
N ALA A 88 -8.22 16.97 -5.63
CA ALA A 88 -7.52 17.60 -4.51
C ALA A 88 -6.00 17.50 -4.67
N ILE A 89 -5.47 16.34 -5.07
CA ILE A 89 -4.02 16.14 -5.31
C ILE A 89 -3.54 16.92 -6.54
N ALA A 90 -4.31 16.90 -7.64
CA ALA A 90 -3.95 17.60 -8.88
C ALA A 90 -3.78 19.11 -8.68
N SER A 91 -4.50 19.70 -7.72
CA SER A 91 -4.42 21.13 -7.42
C SER A 91 -3.05 21.61 -6.89
N LYS A 92 -2.10 20.70 -6.58
CA LYS A 92 -0.74 20.95 -6.02
C LYS A 92 -0.69 21.84 -4.77
N ARG A 93 -1.84 22.29 -4.26
CA ARG A 93 -2.00 22.90 -2.93
C ARG A 93 -2.20 21.77 -1.92
N GLU A 94 -1.86 22.01 -0.65
CA GLU A 94 -2.14 21.03 0.40
C GLU A 94 -3.61 20.59 0.27
N PRO A 95 -3.91 19.30 0.06
CA PRO A 95 -5.29 18.89 -0.04
C PRO A 95 -5.93 19.23 1.30
N GLY A 96 -6.94 20.10 1.32
CA GLY A 96 -7.77 20.40 2.49
C GLY A 96 -8.61 19.20 2.94
N MET A 97 -8.12 17.99 2.68
CA MET A 97 -8.73 16.73 3.02
C MET A 97 -8.02 16.19 4.26
N GLU A 98 -8.81 15.87 5.28
CA GLU A 98 -8.32 15.29 6.51
C GLU A 98 -7.57 13.97 6.26
N SER A 99 -6.48 13.75 6.97
CA SER A 99 -5.61 12.58 6.77
C SER A 99 -6.36 11.26 7.02
N GLU A 100 -7.38 11.27 7.89
CA GLU A 100 -8.30 10.14 8.09
C GLU A 100 -9.11 9.83 6.84
N ARG A 101 -9.67 10.85 6.17
CA ARG A 101 -10.43 10.68 4.92
C ARG A 101 -9.52 10.15 3.81
N ILE A 102 -8.31 10.68 3.66
CA ILE A 102 -7.31 10.17 2.72
C ILE A 102 -7.03 8.67 2.98
N THR A 103 -6.83 8.31 4.26
CA THR A 103 -6.57 6.93 4.66
C THR A 103 -7.74 6.01 4.31
N ARG A 104 -8.98 6.45 4.56
CA ARG A 104 -10.20 5.69 4.20
C ARG A 104 -10.31 5.48 2.68
N ILE A 105 -10.02 6.51 1.89
CA ILE A 105 -10.07 6.42 0.42
C ILE A 105 -9.03 5.42 -0.09
N ILE A 106 -7.75 5.57 0.29
CA ILE A 106 -6.67 4.68 -0.14
C ILE A 106 -6.93 3.24 0.32
N TYR A 107 -7.39 3.07 1.56
CA TYR A 107 -7.76 1.77 2.10
C TYR A 107 -8.89 1.13 1.30
N SER A 108 -9.93 1.90 0.96
CA SER A 108 -11.11 1.40 0.23
C SER A 108 -10.77 0.99 -1.20
N VAL A 109 -9.94 1.79 -1.90
CA VAL A 109 -9.43 1.47 -3.25
C VAL A 109 -8.66 0.15 -3.24
N ALA A 110 -7.73 -0.03 -2.29
CA ALA A 110 -6.97 -1.27 -2.18
C ALA A 110 -7.85 -2.45 -1.77
N ALA A 111 -8.62 -2.30 -0.68
CA ALA A 111 -9.41 -3.39 -0.11
C ALA A 111 -10.50 -3.88 -1.06
N SER A 112 -11.10 -3.01 -1.88
CA SER A 112 -12.13 -3.43 -2.84
C SER A 112 -11.57 -4.41 -3.86
N PHE A 113 -10.41 -4.09 -4.44
CA PHE A 113 -9.79 -4.95 -5.45
C PHE A 113 -9.27 -6.25 -4.82
N PHE A 114 -8.73 -6.18 -3.61
CA PHE A 114 -8.26 -7.35 -2.90
C PHE A 114 -9.39 -8.34 -2.60
N CYS A 115 -10.54 -7.82 -2.16
CA CYS A 115 -11.72 -8.65 -1.90
C CYS A 115 -12.27 -9.24 -3.19
N PHE A 116 -12.28 -8.47 -4.29
CA PHE A 116 -12.64 -8.99 -5.60
C PHE A 116 -11.74 -10.18 -5.99
N ILE A 117 -10.41 -10.03 -5.91
CA ILE A 117 -9.46 -11.11 -6.22
C ILE A 117 -9.67 -12.32 -5.31
N ASP A 118 -9.81 -12.13 -3.99
CA ASP A 118 -10.04 -13.24 -3.06
C ASP A 118 -11.34 -14.03 -3.37
N LEU A 119 -12.32 -13.38 -4.01
CA LEU A 119 -13.59 -13.98 -4.38
C LEU A 119 -13.58 -14.60 -5.78
N THR A 120 -12.72 -14.14 -6.69
CA THR A 120 -12.69 -14.60 -8.09
C THR A 120 -11.51 -15.50 -8.43
N LYS A 121 -10.38 -15.42 -7.70
CA LYS A 121 -9.19 -16.24 -7.91
C LYS A 121 -8.77 -16.98 -6.63
N ASP A 122 -8.44 -18.27 -6.76
CA ASP A 122 -7.98 -19.06 -5.62
C ASP A 122 -6.48 -18.85 -5.37
N GLY A 123 -6.13 -18.46 -4.14
CA GLY A 123 -4.75 -18.38 -3.69
C GLY A 123 -3.91 -17.24 -4.26
N ASP A 124 -4.48 -16.34 -5.07
CA ASP A 124 -3.74 -15.24 -5.69
C ASP A 124 -3.42 -14.13 -4.68
N GLN A 125 -2.18 -14.14 -4.20
CA GLN A 125 -1.63 -13.09 -3.33
C GLN A 125 -0.75 -12.09 -4.08
N LYS A 126 -0.37 -12.39 -5.33
CA LYS A 126 0.56 -11.56 -6.11
C LYS A 126 -0.18 -10.37 -6.71
N THR A 127 -1.32 -10.60 -7.35
CA THR A 127 -2.09 -9.53 -7.99
C THR A 127 -2.52 -8.43 -7.01
N PRO A 128 -3.03 -8.73 -5.80
CA PRO A 128 -3.27 -7.70 -4.78
C PRO A 128 -2.01 -6.94 -4.37
N GLY A 129 -0.88 -7.63 -4.22
CA GLY A 129 0.40 -7.00 -3.88
C GLY A 129 0.86 -6.01 -4.94
N THR A 130 0.87 -6.44 -6.20
CA THR A 130 1.27 -5.61 -7.35
C THR A 130 0.31 -4.43 -7.57
N PHE A 131 -1.01 -4.62 -7.43
CA PHE A 131 -1.94 -3.49 -7.48
C PHE A 131 -1.68 -2.47 -6.37
N PHE A 132 -1.32 -2.93 -5.17
CA PHE A 132 -0.98 -2.02 -4.07
C PHE A 132 0.30 -1.23 -4.35
N GLU A 133 1.30 -1.88 -4.94
CA GLU A 133 2.51 -1.22 -5.42
C GLU A 133 2.17 -0.15 -6.45
N TYR A 134 1.29 -0.42 -7.41
CA TYR A 134 0.88 0.57 -8.41
C TYR A 134 0.13 1.75 -7.79
N LEU A 135 -0.84 1.47 -6.91
CA LEU A 135 -1.58 2.52 -6.21
C LEU A 135 -0.63 3.46 -5.46
N ILE A 136 0.23 2.91 -4.61
CA ILE A 136 1.11 3.72 -3.75
C ILE A 136 2.24 4.36 -4.56
N GLY A 137 2.83 3.63 -5.50
CA GLY A 137 3.87 4.12 -6.39
C GLY A 137 3.39 5.32 -7.22
N HIS A 138 2.19 5.23 -7.79
CA HIS A 138 1.56 6.33 -8.53
C HIS A 138 1.37 7.57 -7.65
N LEU A 139 0.81 7.41 -6.43
CA LEU A 139 0.56 8.54 -5.53
C LEU A 139 1.84 9.28 -5.13
N PHE A 140 2.92 8.53 -4.86
CA PHE A 140 4.22 9.13 -4.57
C PHE A 140 4.84 9.78 -5.81
N ALA A 141 4.78 9.13 -6.97
CA ALA A 141 5.34 9.67 -8.21
C ALA A 141 4.66 10.97 -8.61
N TRP A 142 3.34 11.03 -8.48
CA TRP A 142 2.56 12.24 -8.71
C TRP A 142 2.93 13.36 -7.73
N ARG A 143 2.97 13.03 -6.43
CA ARG A 143 3.23 14.02 -5.37
C ARG A 143 4.64 14.61 -5.46
N LEU A 144 5.62 13.77 -5.78
CA LEU A 144 7.03 14.13 -5.91
C LEU A 144 7.40 14.62 -7.32
N ASP A 145 6.46 14.53 -8.27
CA ASP A 145 6.62 14.88 -9.68
C ASP A 145 7.79 14.15 -10.37
N VAL A 146 8.08 12.91 -9.94
CA VAL A 146 9.19 12.10 -10.46
C VAL A 146 8.83 10.63 -10.57
N ASN A 147 9.25 9.98 -11.65
CA ASN A 147 9.09 8.54 -11.80
C ASN A 147 10.15 7.80 -10.97
N PRO A 148 9.77 6.70 -10.30
CA PRO A 148 10.68 5.95 -9.47
C PRO A 148 11.60 5.03 -10.27
N LYS A 149 12.67 4.57 -9.61
CA LYS A 149 13.49 3.43 -10.04
C LYS A 149 13.17 2.22 -9.18
N THR A 150 13.25 1.02 -9.77
CA THR A 150 13.03 -0.26 -9.07
C THR A 150 14.32 -1.04 -8.84
N ARG A 151 15.45 -0.52 -9.33
CA ARG A 151 16.77 -1.10 -9.16
C ARG A 151 17.78 0.01 -8.90
N LEU A 152 18.66 -0.23 -7.94
CA LEU A 152 19.79 0.66 -7.65
C LEU A 152 21.10 -0.07 -7.83
N PRO A 153 22.15 0.58 -8.37
CA PRO A 153 23.47 -0.01 -8.37
C PRO A 153 23.96 -0.19 -6.93
N VAL A 154 24.72 -1.25 -6.69
CA VAL A 154 25.48 -1.42 -5.45
C VAL A 154 26.92 -1.09 -5.82
N LEU A 155 27.43 0.01 -5.28
CA LEU A 155 28.79 0.45 -5.54
C LEU A 155 29.75 -0.51 -4.83
N ASN A 156 30.37 -1.40 -5.58
CA ASN A 156 31.39 -2.31 -5.11
C ASN A 156 32.58 -2.28 -6.08
N LEU A 157 33.81 -2.42 -5.56
CA LEU A 157 35.04 -2.24 -6.34
C LEU A 157 35.18 -3.28 -7.47
N ASP A 158 34.72 -4.52 -7.22
CA ASP A 158 34.98 -5.67 -8.10
C ASP A 158 33.71 -6.27 -8.71
N MET A 159 32.52 -5.68 -8.47
CA MET A 159 31.26 -6.25 -8.93
C MET A 159 30.21 -5.18 -9.25
N GLU A 160 29.70 -5.21 -10.47
CA GLU A 160 28.48 -4.51 -10.85
C GLU A 160 27.26 -5.33 -10.40
N ALA A 161 26.74 -5.02 -9.21
CA ALA A 161 25.51 -5.60 -8.71
C ALA A 161 24.39 -4.55 -8.67
N THR A 162 23.14 -5.01 -8.78
CA THR A 162 21.97 -4.15 -8.54
C THR A 162 21.14 -4.70 -7.39
N LEU A 163 20.66 -3.80 -6.53
CA LEU A 163 19.71 -4.09 -5.48
C LEU A 163 18.29 -3.86 -6.03
N PRO A 164 17.44 -4.90 -6.13
CA PRO A 164 16.02 -4.70 -6.42
C PRO A 164 15.33 -4.03 -5.22
N THR A 165 14.53 -3.02 -5.51
CA THR A 165 13.74 -2.27 -4.54
C THR A 165 12.34 -2.07 -5.10
N ASP A 166 11.33 -1.92 -4.24
CA ASP A 166 9.97 -1.65 -4.69
C ASP A 166 9.93 -0.32 -5.47
N PHE A 167 10.22 0.81 -4.81
CA PHE A 167 10.46 2.09 -5.49
C PHE A 167 11.49 2.97 -4.79
N VAL A 168 12.25 3.69 -5.60
CA VAL A 168 13.17 4.75 -5.19
C VAL A 168 12.89 6.02 -5.97
N PHE A 169 12.53 7.10 -5.28
CA PHE A 169 12.29 8.41 -5.87
C PHE A 169 13.52 9.30 -5.70
N ASP A 170 14.14 9.64 -6.83
CA ASP A 170 15.32 10.49 -6.87
C ASP A 170 14.91 11.95 -7.12
N LEU A 171 15.04 12.80 -6.10
CA LEU A 171 14.61 14.20 -6.18
C LEU A 171 15.64 15.13 -6.81
N GLY A 172 16.74 14.59 -7.33
CA GLY A 172 17.84 15.31 -7.93
C GLY A 172 19.07 15.44 -7.02
N PRO A 173 20.14 16.08 -7.52
CA PRO A 173 21.41 16.20 -6.82
C PRO A 173 21.25 16.84 -5.44
N ASN A 174 22.07 16.39 -4.48
CA ASN A 174 22.12 16.91 -3.10
C ASN A 174 20.83 16.80 -2.28
N ARG A 175 19.79 16.14 -2.80
CA ARG A 175 18.57 15.83 -2.04
C ARG A 175 18.58 14.37 -1.61
N ALA A 176 17.99 14.12 -0.44
CA ALA A 176 17.76 12.74 -0.01
C ALA A 176 16.71 12.09 -0.93
N LYS A 177 16.91 10.81 -1.24
CA LYS A 177 16.03 9.99 -2.06
C LYS A 177 15.02 9.29 -1.18
N PHE A 178 13.80 9.09 -1.64
CA PHE A 178 12.84 8.27 -0.89
C PHE A 178 13.00 6.81 -1.29
N HIS A 179 13.19 5.94 -0.31
CA HIS A 179 13.10 4.50 -0.49
C HIS A 179 11.74 4.06 0.04
N LEU A 180 10.89 3.51 -0.83
CA LEU A 180 9.49 3.25 -0.55
C LEU A 180 9.18 1.74 -0.61
N PRO A 181 9.46 0.96 0.45
CA PRO A 181 9.00 -0.42 0.55
C PRO A 181 7.47 -0.48 0.68
N ILE A 182 6.82 -1.32 -0.10
CA ILE A 182 5.35 -1.43 -0.13
C ILE A 182 4.98 -2.87 0.19
N LYS A 183 4.12 -3.07 1.20
CA LYS A 183 3.63 -4.41 1.56
C LYS A 183 2.15 -4.37 1.91
N VAL A 184 1.38 -5.34 1.41
CA VAL A 184 0.00 -5.50 1.87
C VAL A 184 -0.03 -5.88 3.36
N SER A 185 0.84 -6.82 3.76
CA SER A 185 1.15 -7.15 5.16
C SER A 185 2.62 -7.54 5.27
N THR A 186 3.26 -7.29 6.41
CA THR A 186 4.71 -7.51 6.53
C THR A 186 5.07 -8.92 6.94
N ARG A 187 4.34 -9.52 7.89
CA ARG A 187 4.63 -10.85 8.45
C ARG A 187 6.12 -10.99 8.80
N GLU A 188 6.73 -12.14 8.52
CA GLU A 188 8.17 -12.38 8.70
C GLU A 188 9.06 -11.52 7.80
N ARG A 189 8.54 -11.04 6.67
CA ARG A 189 9.30 -10.22 5.70
C ARG A 189 9.48 -8.77 6.13
N VAL A 190 9.02 -8.41 7.33
CA VAL A 190 9.19 -7.06 7.88
C VAL A 190 10.66 -6.64 8.00
N ILE A 191 11.54 -7.60 8.33
CA ILE A 191 12.98 -7.38 8.44
C ILE A 191 13.63 -6.90 7.13
N GLN A 192 13.09 -7.29 5.99
CA GLN A 192 13.62 -6.90 4.67
C GLN A 192 13.59 -5.39 4.49
N VAL A 193 12.62 -4.69 5.09
CA VAL A 193 12.50 -3.24 5.04
C VAL A 193 13.73 -2.56 5.68
N TRP A 194 14.12 -3.02 6.87
CA TRP A 194 15.30 -2.49 7.56
C TRP A 194 16.60 -2.98 6.94
N ALA A 195 16.65 -4.23 6.48
CA ALA A 195 17.83 -4.78 5.81
C ALA A 195 18.17 -3.98 4.54
N HIS A 196 17.17 -3.68 3.70
CA HIS A 196 17.36 -2.84 2.51
C HIS A 196 17.85 -1.44 2.90
N GLN A 197 17.25 -0.81 3.91
CA GLN A 197 17.71 0.51 4.37
C GLN A 197 19.17 0.45 4.86
N ARG A 198 19.55 -0.59 5.61
CA ARG A 198 20.92 -0.78 6.09
C ARG A 198 21.92 -0.90 4.94
N VAL A 199 21.56 -1.63 3.88
CA VAL A 199 22.38 -1.74 2.67
C VAL A 199 22.53 -0.37 2.00
N LEU A 200 21.44 0.38 1.84
CA LEU A 200 21.48 1.71 1.24
C LEU A 200 22.34 2.69 2.05
N ASP A 201 22.21 2.69 3.38
CA ASP A 201 23.02 3.52 4.27
C ASP A 201 24.51 3.14 4.19
N GLY A 202 24.83 1.85 4.02
CA GLY A 202 26.20 1.36 3.89
C GLY A 202 26.84 1.72 2.54
N VAL A 203 26.09 1.60 1.44
CA VAL A 203 26.61 1.84 0.08
C VAL A 203 26.71 3.33 -0.24
N TYR A 204 25.72 4.13 0.17
CA TYR A 204 25.58 5.52 -0.26
C TYR A 204 25.85 6.54 0.87
N GLY A 205 25.97 6.07 2.11
CA GLY A 205 26.07 6.90 3.29
C GLY A 205 24.71 7.18 3.95
N THR A 206 24.73 7.30 5.26
CA THR A 206 23.54 7.52 6.09
C THR A 206 22.82 8.82 5.74
N GLY A 207 21.49 8.78 5.68
CA GLY A 207 20.66 9.95 5.42
C GLY A 207 20.53 10.33 3.94
N ARG A 208 21.18 9.62 3.03
CA ARG A 208 20.97 9.77 1.58
C ARG A 208 19.65 9.17 1.10
N PHE A 209 19.17 8.14 1.80
CA PHE A 209 17.88 7.48 1.53
C PHE A 209 16.97 7.58 2.74
N LEU A 210 15.73 8.01 2.53
CA LEU A 210 14.69 8.12 3.54
C LEU A 210 13.73 6.93 3.39
N GLY A 211 13.99 5.86 4.14
CA GLY A 211 13.14 4.67 4.19
C GLY A 211 11.75 5.02 4.74
N THR A 212 10.71 4.83 3.93
CA THR A 212 9.33 5.21 4.26
C THR A 212 8.37 4.06 3.93
N PRO A 213 8.41 2.93 4.65
CA PRO A 213 7.54 1.80 4.32
C PRO A 213 6.04 2.15 4.39
N VAL A 214 5.29 1.64 3.41
CA VAL A 214 3.83 1.73 3.34
C VAL A 214 3.25 0.33 3.45
N ILE A 215 2.51 0.10 4.53
CA ILE A 215 1.96 -1.20 4.89
C ILE A 215 0.44 -1.06 4.92
N LEU A 216 -0.31 -1.87 4.17
CA LEU A 216 -1.76 -1.75 4.25
C LEU A 216 -2.25 -2.24 5.61
N THR A 217 -2.06 -3.52 5.92
CA THR A 217 -2.68 -4.18 7.07
C THR A 217 -1.79 -5.26 7.67
N GLU A 218 -1.94 -5.55 8.96
CA GLU A 218 -1.36 -6.73 9.62
C GLU A 218 -2.43 -7.75 10.03
N THR A 219 -3.60 -7.68 9.40
CA THR A 219 -4.68 -8.63 9.68
C THR A 219 -4.32 -10.06 9.22
N LYS A 220 -4.73 -11.04 10.04
CA LYS A 220 -4.79 -12.45 9.69
C LYS A 220 -6.21 -12.92 9.91
N THR A 221 -6.85 -13.39 8.84
CA THR A 221 -8.20 -13.95 8.87
C THR A 221 -8.15 -15.47 8.97
N ASP A 222 -8.78 -16.03 9.99
CA ASP A 222 -9.12 -17.45 10.04
C ASP A 222 -10.48 -17.64 9.36
N LYS A 223 -10.49 -18.11 8.11
CA LYS A 223 -11.72 -18.30 7.34
C LYS A 223 -12.62 -19.41 7.89
N LYS A 224 -12.07 -20.38 8.63
CA LYS A 224 -12.84 -21.50 9.22
C LYS A 224 -13.57 -21.03 10.48
N LYS A 225 -12.85 -20.36 11.38
CA LYS A 225 -13.42 -19.82 12.63
C LYS A 225 -14.15 -18.49 12.43
N ARG A 226 -13.98 -17.85 11.27
CA ARG A 226 -14.46 -16.49 10.96
C ARG A 226 -13.94 -15.46 11.97
N GLU A 227 -12.68 -15.61 12.33
CA GLU A 227 -11.99 -14.78 13.30
C GLU A 227 -10.92 -13.92 12.61
N VAL A 228 -10.63 -12.77 13.19
CA VAL A 228 -9.54 -11.90 12.75
C VAL A 228 -8.70 -11.45 13.92
N ILE A 229 -7.38 -11.55 13.73
CA ILE A 229 -6.36 -10.97 14.60
C ILE A 229 -5.52 -9.97 13.79
N GLU A 230 -4.79 -9.10 14.48
CA GLU A 230 -3.70 -8.31 13.90
C GLU A 230 -2.36 -8.82 14.46
N ILE A 231 -1.40 -9.09 13.58
CA ILE A 231 -0.07 -9.57 13.96
C ILE A 231 0.90 -8.38 13.91
N CYS A 232 0.93 -7.61 14.98
CA CYS A 232 1.86 -6.49 15.15
C CYS A 232 2.99 -6.91 16.10
N LEU A 233 4.25 -6.62 15.74
CA LEU A 233 5.44 -6.94 16.56
C LEU A 233 6.19 -5.65 16.93
N PRO A 234 5.59 -4.73 17.71
CA PRO A 234 6.12 -3.39 17.93
C PRO A 234 7.49 -3.37 18.61
N ASP A 235 7.75 -4.30 19.56
CA ASP A 235 9.05 -4.40 20.23
C ASP A 235 10.16 -4.83 19.28
N GLN A 236 9.86 -5.77 18.39
CA GLN A 236 10.79 -6.20 17.35
C GLN A 236 11.10 -5.05 16.39
N TRP A 237 10.10 -4.27 15.98
CA TRP A 237 10.30 -3.13 15.07
C TRP A 237 11.12 -2.03 15.76
N ARG A 238 10.92 -1.82 17.07
CA ARG A 238 11.74 -0.92 17.88
C ARG A 238 13.20 -1.36 17.92
N ILE A 239 13.46 -2.66 18.13
CA ILE A 239 14.82 -3.22 18.07
C ILE A 239 15.45 -2.97 16.70
N TYR A 240 14.71 -3.21 15.60
CA TYR A 240 15.19 -2.97 14.25
C TYR A 240 15.50 -1.49 13.98
N GLN A 241 14.63 -0.60 14.45
CA GLN A 241 14.83 0.84 14.35
C GLN A 241 16.10 1.26 15.10
N MET A 242 16.36 0.74 16.30
CA MET A 242 17.52 1.11 17.12
C MET A 242 18.84 0.50 16.62
N HIS A 243 18.81 -0.74 16.15
CA HIS A 243 20.03 -1.53 15.98
C HIS A 243 20.32 -1.98 14.53
N ILE A 244 19.37 -1.83 13.60
CA ILE A 244 19.58 -2.20 12.19
C ILE A 244 19.68 -0.96 11.31
N ALA A 245 18.61 -0.18 11.22
CA ALA A 245 18.57 1.02 10.39
C ALA A 245 17.46 1.97 10.84
N GLN A 246 17.63 3.27 10.58
CA GLN A 246 16.63 4.27 10.91
C GLN A 246 15.71 4.52 9.72
N LEU A 247 14.47 4.03 9.79
CA LEU A 247 13.42 4.42 8.84
C LEU A 247 12.84 5.78 9.24
N LYS A 248 12.49 6.61 8.26
CA LYS A 248 12.03 7.99 8.50
C LYS A 248 10.60 8.04 9.00
N ARG A 249 9.71 7.25 8.39
CA ARG A 249 8.29 7.18 8.74
C ARG A 249 7.71 5.84 8.32
N ILE A 250 6.90 5.23 9.18
CA ILE A 250 6.23 3.96 8.89
C ILE A 250 4.73 4.22 8.82
N THR A 251 4.12 3.98 7.66
CA THR A 251 2.68 4.19 7.44
C THR A 251 1.98 2.84 7.46
N THR A 252 1.02 2.66 8.37
CA THR A 252 0.17 1.47 8.43
C THR A 252 -1.27 1.84 8.74
N SER A 253 -2.24 1.18 8.11
CA SER A 253 -3.66 1.48 8.37
C SER A 253 -4.23 0.73 9.58
N THR A 254 -3.55 -0.33 10.05
CA THR A 254 -4.12 -1.21 11.08
C THR A 254 -3.31 -1.24 12.37
N CYS A 255 -1.98 -1.33 12.35
CA CYS A 255 -1.23 -1.38 13.61
C CYS A 255 -1.02 0.03 14.19
N ARG A 256 -1.28 0.22 15.49
CA ARG A 256 -0.71 1.37 16.21
C ARG A 256 0.73 1.04 16.56
N LEU A 257 1.68 1.71 15.92
CA LEU A 257 3.10 1.56 16.23
C LEU A 257 3.52 2.58 17.29
N PRO A 258 4.44 2.23 18.20
CA PRO A 258 4.91 3.11 19.27
C PRO A 258 5.86 4.22 18.78
N THR A 259 6.10 4.36 17.47
CA THR A 259 6.89 5.45 16.92
C THR A 259 6.15 6.78 17.07
N ARG A 260 6.86 7.86 17.42
CA ARG A 260 6.33 9.24 17.41
C ARG A 260 5.69 9.51 16.04
N GLY A 261 4.36 9.41 15.97
CA GLY A 261 3.58 9.53 14.73
C GLY A 261 3.13 8.18 14.17
N SER A 262 2.16 7.52 14.81
CA SER A 262 1.22 6.68 14.05
C SER A 262 0.39 7.61 13.18
N MET A 263 0.83 7.87 11.95
CA MET A 263 0.09 8.73 11.05
C MET A 263 -0.66 7.90 10.02
N THR A 264 -1.95 8.19 9.95
CA THR A 264 -2.75 8.29 8.73
C THR A 264 -1.91 8.64 7.50
N PHE A 265 -2.32 8.16 6.33
CA PHE A 265 -1.78 8.66 5.07
C PHE A 265 -1.91 10.18 5.07
N SER A 266 -0.78 10.86 5.22
CA SER A 266 -0.67 12.30 5.11
C SER A 266 0.34 12.55 4.01
N LEU A 267 -0.12 13.18 2.93
CA LEU A 267 0.72 13.64 1.82
C LEU A 267 1.43 14.97 2.15
N ARG A 268 1.45 15.33 3.44
CA ARG A 268 2.19 16.44 4.04
C ARG A 268 3.62 16.00 4.36
#